data_AF-A0A2K2U1Q5-F1
#
_entry.id   AF-A0A2K2U1Q5-F1
#
_cell.length_a   1.000
_cell.length_b   1.000
_cell.length_c   1.000
_cell.angle_alpha   90.00
_cell.angle_beta   90.00
_cell.angle_gamma   90.00
#
_symmetry.space_group_name_H-M   'P 1'
#
loop_
_entity.id
_entity.type
_entity.pdbx_description
1 polymer ?
#
loop_
_entity_poly.entity_id
_entity_poly.type
_entity_poly.pdbx_seq_one_letter_code
_entity_poly.pdbx_strand_id
1 'polypeptide(L)' 'MKSSPGVAARAFTTLGENQINILAISTSPIRLSVVVDGSQAAEAVRCLHTAFDLDSDSVFEETQLSAEEIAAKMNKGR' A
#
# COMPACT_ATOMS: atom_id res chain seq x y z
N MET A 1 4.75 -3.89 -3.85
CA MET A 1 5.79 -2.87 -4.13
C MET A 1 6.90 -3.37 -5.05
N LYS A 2 7.34 -4.63 -4.93
CA LYS A 2 8.43 -5.21 -5.77
C LYS A 2 8.27 -4.98 -7.30
N SER A 3 7.04 -5.00 -7.80
CA SER A 3 6.74 -4.85 -9.24
C SER A 3 6.07 -3.50 -9.59
N SER A 4 5.98 -2.59 -8.62
CA SER A 4 5.32 -1.29 -8.76
C SER A 4 6.25 -0.21 -8.20
N PRO A 5 7.27 0.21 -8.97
CA PRO A 5 8.17 1.29 -8.56
C PRO A 5 7.36 2.57 -8.30
N GLY A 6 7.80 3.37 -7.33
CA GLY A 6 7.18 4.66 -7.01
C GLY A 6 6.16 4.65 -5.87
N VAL A 7 5.69 3.49 -5.39
CA VAL A 7 4.74 3.44 -4.25
C VAL A 7 5.30 4.11 -2.99
N ALA A 8 6.56 3.80 -2.62
CA ALA A 8 7.18 4.42 -1.46
C ALA A 8 7.38 5.92 -1.65
N ALA A 9 7.83 6.33 -2.85
CA ALA A 9 8.03 7.73 -3.18
C ALA A 9 6.72 8.52 -3.06
N ARG A 10 5.62 8.02 -3.63
CA ARG A 10 4.29 8.64 -3.50
C ARG A 10 3.91 8.82 -2.04
N ALA A 11 4.03 7.77 -1.23
CA ALA A 11 3.71 7.84 0.20
C ALA A 11 4.57 8.88 0.97
N PHE A 12 5.88 8.89 0.76
CA PHE A 12 6.77 9.81 1.46
C PHE A 12 6.58 11.26 1.01
N THR A 13 6.38 11.50 -0.29
CA THR A 13 6.06 12.82 -0.82
C THR A 13 4.75 13.34 -0.23
N THR A 14 3.69 12.52 -0.24
CA THR A 14 2.39 12.91 0.34
C THR A 14 2.51 13.28 1.81
N LEU A 15 3.23 12.49 2.63
CA LEU A 15 3.41 12.83 4.04
C LEU A 15 4.22 14.12 4.23
N GLY A 16 5.28 14.33 3.42
CA GLY A 16 6.10 15.54 3.46
C GLY A 16 5.35 16.80 3.06
N GLU A 17 4.54 16.76 2.00
CA GLU A 17 3.71 17.88 1.54
C GLU A 17 2.66 18.31 2.59
N ASN A 18 2.19 17.35 3.40
CA ASN A 18 1.24 17.60 4.50
C ASN A 18 1.95 17.88 5.84
N GLN A 19 3.27 18.12 5.84
CA GLN A 19 4.07 18.42 7.02
C GLN A 19 4.07 17.33 8.10
N ILE A 20 3.84 16.07 7.70
CA ILE A 20 3.81 14.92 8.61
C ILE A 20 5.20 14.29 8.67
N ASN A 21 5.85 14.40 9.83
CA ASN A 21 7.18 13.84 10.05
C ASN A 21 7.14 12.32 10.23
N ILE A 22 8.04 11.61 9.54
CA ILE A 22 8.22 10.17 9.66
C ILE A 22 9.32 9.88 10.69
N LEU A 23 8.97 9.18 11.78
CA LEU A 23 9.88 8.82 12.87
C LEU A 23 10.64 7.52 12.59
N ALA A 24 10.01 6.57 11.92
CA ALA A 24 10.62 5.30 11.55
C ALA A 24 9.95 4.69 10.31
N ILE A 25 10.68 3.85 9.58
CA ILE A 25 10.22 3.16 8.37
C ILE A 25 10.58 1.68 8.48
N SER A 26 9.64 0.81 8.14
CA SER A 26 9.87 -0.63 7.94
C SER A 26 9.18 -1.11 6.67
N THR A 27 9.80 -2.01 5.92
CA THR A 27 9.30 -2.41 4.59
C THR A 27 9.39 -3.92 4.35
N SER A 28 8.52 -4.42 3.49
CA SER A 28 8.55 -5.75 2.89
C SER A 28 8.21 -5.65 1.40
N PRO A 29 8.27 -6.74 0.60
CA PRO A 29 7.94 -6.69 -0.83
C PRO A 29 6.54 -6.15 -1.16
N ILE A 30 5.60 -6.24 -0.21
CA ILE A 30 4.18 -5.87 -0.38
C ILE A 30 3.66 -4.85 0.64
N ARG A 31 4.44 -4.48 1.66
CA ARG A 31 3.99 -3.59 2.74
C ARG A 31 5.03 -2.51 3.03
N LEU A 32 4.56 -1.28 3.19
CA LEU A 32 5.28 -0.14 3.74
C LEU A 32 4.63 0.25 5.06
N SER A 33 5.41 0.30 6.13
CA SER A 33 4.97 0.75 7.45
C SER A 33 5.79 1.97 7.85
N VAL A 34 5.10 3.01 8.34
CA VAL A 34 5.72 4.24 8.85
C VAL A 34 5.21 4.53 10.26
N VAL A 35 6.08 5.10 11.10
CA VAL A 35 5.72 5.61 12.42
C VAL A 35 5.69 7.13 12.33
N VAL A 36 4.62 7.74 12.85
CA VAL A 36 4.40 9.20 12.88
C VAL A 36 3.97 9.61 14.29
N ASP A 37 3.92 10.91 14.55
CA ASP A 37 3.33 11.41 15.79
C ASP A 37 1.86 11.01 15.91
N GLY A 38 1.43 10.56 17.09
CA GLY A 38 0.07 10.08 17.31
C GLY A 38 -1.01 11.14 17.04
N SER A 39 -0.71 12.42 17.26
CA SER A 39 -1.62 13.53 16.95
C SER A 39 -1.86 13.71 15.45
N GLN A 40 -0.91 13.27 14.62
CA GLN A 40 -0.96 13.38 13.16
C GLN A 40 -1.42 12.10 12.46
N ALA A 41 -1.57 10.99 13.21
CA ALA A 41 -1.86 9.68 12.62
C ALA A 41 -3.14 9.66 11.78
N ALA A 42 -4.21 10.28 12.27
CA ALA A 42 -5.49 10.30 11.53
C ALA A 42 -5.40 11.09 10.22
N GLU A 43 -4.64 12.19 10.21
CA GLU A 43 -4.39 12.98 8.99
C GLU A 43 -3.49 12.21 8.03
N ALA A 44 -2.41 11.59 8.53
CA ALA A 44 -1.52 10.76 7.74
C ALA A 44 -2.29 9.65 6.98
N VAL A 45 -3.22 8.99 7.68
CA VAL A 45 -4.07 7.96 7.07
C VAL A 45 -4.94 8.55 5.97
N ARG A 46 -5.63 9.67 6.21
CA ARG A 46 -6.48 10.34 5.20
C ARG A 46 -5.68 10.76 3.97
N CYS A 47 -4.58 11.48 4.15
CA CYS A 47 -3.74 11.93 3.04
C CYS A 47 -3.26 10.76 2.19
N LEU A 48 -2.84 9.65 2.82
CA LEU A 48 -2.42 8.46 2.09
C LEU A 48 -3.60 7.77 1.40
N HIS A 49 -4.79 7.74 1.99
CA HIS A 49 -5.98 7.16 1.37
C HIS A 49 -6.33 7.89 0.07
N THR A 50 -6.42 9.22 0.12
CA THR A 50 -6.64 10.07 -1.05
C THR A 50 -5.49 9.94 -2.05
N ALA A 51 -4.24 9.98 -1.57
CA ALA A 51 -3.08 9.83 -2.43
C ALA A 51 -2.90 8.41 -2.97
N PHE A 52 -3.75 7.43 -2.68
CA PHE A 52 -3.77 6.14 -3.38
C PHE A 52 -5.14 5.87 -4.02
N ASP A 53 -6.00 6.90 -4.11
CA ASP A 53 -7.31 6.84 -4.73
C ASP A 53 -8.22 5.79 -4.06
N LEU A 54 -8.09 5.64 -2.74
CA LEU A 54 -8.80 4.64 -1.92
C LEU A 54 -10.03 5.21 -1.19
N ASP A 55 -10.42 6.44 -1.49
CA ASP A 55 -11.56 7.12 -0.87
C ASP A 55 -12.92 6.61 -1.38
N SER A 56 -12.92 5.64 -2.29
CA SER A 56 -14.12 5.10 -2.90
C SER A 56 -14.86 4.10 -2.01
N ASP A 57 -16.19 4.11 -2.06
CA ASP A 57 -17.07 3.10 -1.45
C ASP A 57 -17.01 1.74 -2.19
N SER A 58 -16.22 1.64 -3.26
CA SER A 58 -16.07 0.41 -4.03
C SER A 58 -15.18 -0.57 -3.27
N VAL A 59 -15.80 -1.61 -2.72
CA VAL A 59 -15.06 -2.74 -2.14
C VAL A 59 -14.46 -3.56 -3.29
N PHE A 60 -13.14 -3.65 -3.32
CA PHE A 60 -12.48 -4.61 -4.21
C PHE A 60 -12.72 -6.02 -3.65
N GLU A 61 -13.54 -6.82 -4.32
CA GLU A 61 -13.67 -8.24 -3.99
C GLU A 61 -12.38 -8.95 -4.42
N GLU A 62 -11.54 -9.27 -3.45
CA GLU A 62 -10.35 -10.08 -3.67
C GLU A 62 -10.78 -11.48 -4.12
N THR A 63 -10.84 -11.69 -5.43
CA THR A 63 -11.16 -12.99 -6.01
C THR A 63 -9.93 -13.86 -5.87
N GLN A 64 -9.94 -14.73 -4.86
CA GLN A 64 -8.94 -15.78 -4.73
C GLN A 64 -8.99 -16.63 -6.01
N LEU A 65 -7.83 -16.94 -6.59
CA LEU A 65 -7.77 -17.89 -7.70
C LEU A 65 -8.41 -19.21 -7.24
N SER A 66 -9.30 -19.74 -8.06
CA SER A 66 -9.89 -21.05 -7.82
C SER A 66 -8.78 -22.11 -7.76
N ALA A 67 -9.05 -23.23 -7.07
CA ALA A 67 -8.10 -24.33 -6.97
C ALA A 67 -7.61 -24.83 -8.34
N GLU A 68 -8.48 -24.74 -9.36
CA GLU A 68 -8.19 -25.09 -10.75
C GLU A 68 -7.18 -24.12 -11.41
N GLU A 69 -7.32 -22.81 -11.17
CA GLU A 69 -6.41 -21.79 -11.71
C GLU A 69 -5.03 -21.81 -11.05
N ILE A 70 -4.97 -22.15 -9.76
CA ILE A 70 -3.70 -22.35 -9.03
C ILE A 70 -2.97 -23.57 -9.61
N ALA A 71 -3.68 -24.68 -9.83
CA ALA A 71 -3.12 -25.91 -10.43
C ALA A 71 -2.63 -25.68 -11.87
N ALA A 72 -3.37 -24.93 -12.68
CA ALA A 72 -2.99 -24.60 -14.04
C ALA A 72 -1.71 -23.74 -14.12
N LYS A 73 -1.51 -22.81 -13.17
CA LYS A 73 -0.28 -22.00 -13.10
C LYS A 73 0.94 -22.77 -12.60
N MET A 74 0.75 -23.71 -11.66
CA MET A 74 1.85 -24.59 -11.20
C MET A 74 2.38 -25.51 -12.29
N ASN A 75 1.53 -25.94 -13.23
CA ASN A 75 1.93 -26.84 -14.31
C ASN A 75 2.57 -26.15 -15.52
N LYS A 76 2.52 -24.81 -15.59
CA LYS A 76 3.02 -24.01 -16.72
C LYS A 76 4.43 -23.44 -16.51
N GLY A 77 5.09 -23.82 -15.41
CA GLY A 77 6.41 -23.29 -15.01
C GLY A 77 7.43 -24.39 -14.69
N ARG A 78 7.89 -25.10 -15.73
CA ARG A 78 9.26 -25.58 -15.86
C ARG A 78 9.80 -25.13 -17.21
#